data_AF-A0A929UNY9-F1
#
_entry.id   AF-A0A929UNY9-F1
#
_cell.length_a   1.000
_cell.length_b   1.000
_cell.length_c   1.000
_cell.angle_alpha   90.00
_cell.angle_beta   90.00
_cell.angle_gamma   90.00
#
_symmetry.space_group_name_H-M   'P 1'
#
loop_
_entity.id
_entity.type
_entity.pdbx_description
1 polymer ?
#
loop_
_entity_poly.entity_id
_entity_poly.type
_entity_poly.pdbx_seq_one_letter_code
_entity_poly.pdbx_strand_id
1 'polypeptide(L)'
;MNKNQLAAKIWESANRMRSKIEANDYKDYILGFIFYKYLSDQEEQWLIHQGYDAASIQKYVNEEADDAYSGKSNAQRSLGYFIAYKDLFSTWLDLGADFSVDHVRTALSSFNRLISPSHKKVFEGIFNTLETGLSKLGDSTKQQTRAVSDLIQLIREIPMNGSQDYDGLGYIYEFLLEKFASNAGKKAGEFYT
;
A
#
# COMPACT_ATOMS: atom_id res chain seq x y z
N MET A 1 -22.15 0.06 -4.65
CA MET A 1 -21.76 0.79 -3.43
C MET A 1 -21.18 2.13 -3.86
N ASN A 2 -21.60 3.24 -3.26
CA ASN A 2 -21.05 4.56 -3.60
C ASN A 2 -19.77 4.86 -2.78
N LYS A 3 -19.02 5.91 -3.15
CA LYS A 3 -17.75 6.27 -2.50
C LYS A 3 -17.87 6.52 -0.98
N ASN A 4 -18.99 7.09 -0.52
CA ASN A 4 -19.25 7.33 0.91
C ASN A 4 -19.44 6.00 1.68
N GLN A 5 -20.21 5.07 1.11
CA GLN A 5 -20.41 3.75 1.69
C GLN A 5 -19.12 2.93 1.72
N LEU A 6 -18.30 3.02 0.67
CA LEU A 6 -16.99 2.39 0.63
C LEU A 6 -16.08 2.98 1.72
N ALA A 7 -15.96 4.31 1.81
CA ALA A 7 -15.15 4.96 2.82
C ALA A 7 -15.60 4.59 4.25
N ALA A 8 -16.90 4.55 4.51
CA ALA A 8 -17.45 4.09 5.79
C ALA A 8 -17.11 2.62 6.08
N LYS A 9 -17.24 1.72 5.09
CA LYS A 9 -16.86 0.31 5.21
C LYS A 9 -15.37 0.14 5.52
N ILE A 10 -14.49 0.85 4.81
CA ILE A 10 -13.05 0.83 5.04
C ILE A 10 -12.75 1.30 6.46
N TRP A 11 -13.35 2.41 6.89
CA TRP A 11 -13.19 2.95 8.25
C TRP A 11 -13.67 1.99 9.35
N GLU A 12 -14.85 1.39 9.20
CA GLU A 12 -15.38 0.44 10.18
C GLU A 12 -14.51 -0.81 10.28
N SER A 13 -14.09 -1.39 9.15
CA SER A 13 -13.19 -2.53 9.13
C SER A 13 -11.83 -2.19 9.75
N ALA A 14 -11.24 -1.07 9.37
CA ALA A 14 -9.99 -0.55 9.93
C ALA A 14 -10.08 -0.40 11.46
N ASN A 15 -11.17 0.14 11.98
CA ASN A 15 -11.39 0.27 13.41
C ASN A 15 -11.54 -1.05 14.15
N ARG A 16 -12.11 -2.07 13.52
CA ARG A 16 -12.18 -3.42 14.11
C ARG A 16 -10.80 -4.07 14.12
N MET A 17 -10.05 -3.88 13.04
CA MET A 17 -8.74 -4.52 12.81
C MET A 17 -7.60 -3.89 13.60
N ARG A 18 -7.67 -2.58 13.92
CA ARG A 18 -6.63 -1.92 14.74
C ARG A 18 -6.47 -2.55 16.12
N SER A 19 -7.50 -3.23 16.65
CA SER A 19 -7.48 -3.90 17.94
C SER A 19 -7.00 -2.95 19.06
N LYS A 20 -5.85 -3.22 19.69
CA LYS A 20 -5.25 -2.42 20.76
C LYS A 20 -4.36 -1.27 20.25
N ILE A 21 -4.17 -1.14 18.95
CA ILE A 21 -3.33 -0.08 18.36
C ILE A 21 -4.09 1.23 18.45
N GLU A 22 -3.42 2.24 18.98
CA GLU A 22 -3.94 3.61 19.04
C GLU A 22 -4.30 4.11 17.65
N ALA A 23 -5.42 4.84 17.55
CA ALA A 23 -5.94 5.27 16.25
C ALA A 23 -4.93 6.12 15.46
N ASN A 24 -4.15 6.96 16.16
CA ASN A 24 -3.13 7.79 15.53
C ASN A 24 -1.95 6.97 14.96
N ASP A 25 -1.54 5.90 15.64
CA ASP A 25 -0.51 4.99 15.14
C ASP A 25 -1.02 4.18 13.94
N TYR A 26 -2.25 3.66 14.06
CA TYR A 26 -2.86 2.84 13.01
C TYR A 26 -3.14 3.62 11.72
N LYS A 27 -3.45 4.92 11.83
CA LYS A 27 -3.60 5.86 10.70
C LYS A 27 -2.41 5.78 9.76
N ASP A 28 -1.20 5.87 10.29
CA ASP A 28 0.01 5.91 9.47
C ASP A 28 0.23 4.57 8.74
N TYR A 29 -0.25 3.45 9.31
CA TYR A 29 -0.13 2.13 8.71
C TYR A 29 -1.11 1.95 7.55
N ILE A 30 -2.40 2.23 7.78
CA ILE A 30 -3.41 2.08 6.73
C ILE A 30 -3.17 3.04 5.57
N LEU A 31 -2.81 4.30 5.84
CA LEU A 31 -2.50 5.28 4.80
C LEU A 31 -1.22 4.89 4.03
N GLY A 32 -0.21 4.37 4.72
CA GLY A 32 1.00 3.84 4.09
C GLY A 32 0.70 2.69 3.12
N PHE A 33 -0.14 1.73 3.50
CA PHE A 33 -0.54 0.64 2.61
C PHE A 33 -1.42 1.10 1.43
N ILE A 34 -2.33 2.05 1.66
CA ILE A 34 -3.13 2.65 0.57
C ILE A 34 -2.21 3.33 -0.44
N PHE A 35 -1.23 4.09 0.05
CA PHE A 35 -0.26 4.76 -0.81
C PHE A 35 0.64 3.76 -1.54
N TYR A 36 1.10 2.69 -0.88
CA TYR A 36 1.86 1.63 -1.53
C TYR A 36 1.07 0.97 -2.68
N LYS A 37 -0.21 0.62 -2.43
CA LYS A 37 -1.09 0.09 -3.48
C LYS A 37 -1.23 1.07 -4.64
N TYR A 38 -1.41 2.37 -4.35
CA TYR A 38 -1.47 3.39 -5.40
C TYR A 38 -0.21 3.37 -6.27
N LEU A 39 1.00 3.36 -5.67
CA LEU A 39 2.25 3.30 -6.43
C LEU A 39 2.38 2.02 -7.26
N SER A 40 2.05 0.87 -6.67
CA SER A 40 2.04 -0.42 -7.39
C SER A 40 1.11 -0.39 -8.60
N ASP A 41 -0.15 0.01 -8.40
CA ASP A 41 -1.15 0.05 -9.46
C ASP A 41 -0.76 1.04 -10.58
N GLN A 42 -0.09 2.16 -10.24
CA GLN A 42 0.43 3.13 -11.21
C GLN A 42 1.56 2.53 -12.05
N GLU A 43 2.50 1.80 -11.43
CA GLU A 43 3.59 1.15 -12.16
C GLU A 43 3.08 0.04 -13.07
N GLU A 44 2.16 -0.80 -12.61
CA GLU A 44 1.53 -1.84 -13.43
C GLU A 44 0.82 -1.25 -14.65
N GLN A 45 0.05 -0.18 -14.45
CA GLN A 45 -0.59 0.53 -15.56
C GLN A 45 0.42 1.14 -16.51
N TRP A 46 1.47 1.75 -15.98
CA TRP A 46 2.52 2.34 -16.80
C TRP A 46 3.21 1.27 -17.66
N LEU A 47 3.54 0.11 -17.08
CA LEU A 47 4.13 -1.04 -17.79
C LEU A 47 3.20 -1.54 -18.91
N ILE A 48 1.90 -1.68 -18.64
CA ILE A 48 0.91 -2.07 -19.65
C ILE A 48 0.88 -1.05 -20.80
N HIS A 49 0.94 0.26 -20.51
CA HIS A 49 1.03 1.29 -21.54
C HIS A 49 2.36 1.27 -22.32
N GLN A 50 3.45 0.76 -21.72
CA GLN A 50 4.71 0.49 -22.43
C GLN A 50 4.66 -0.80 -23.28
N GLY A 51 3.53 -1.53 -23.28
CA GLY A 51 3.33 -2.73 -24.10
C GLY A 51 3.66 -4.04 -23.40
N TYR A 52 3.83 -4.04 -22.06
CA TYR A 52 4.03 -5.26 -21.30
C TYR A 52 2.68 -5.99 -21.12
N ASP A 53 2.66 -7.29 -21.37
CA ASP A 53 1.58 -8.18 -20.94
C ASP A 53 1.87 -8.79 -19.56
N ALA A 54 0.88 -9.44 -18.96
CA ALA A 54 1.00 -10.02 -17.63
C ALA A 54 2.18 -11.03 -17.52
N ALA A 55 2.40 -11.83 -18.57
CA ALA A 55 3.50 -12.80 -18.60
C ALA A 55 4.87 -12.10 -18.64
N SER A 56 4.98 -11.00 -19.38
CA SER A 56 6.20 -10.20 -19.47
C SER A 56 6.47 -9.48 -18.16
N ILE A 57 5.44 -8.93 -17.50
CA ILE A 57 5.58 -8.34 -16.17
C ILE A 57 6.13 -9.38 -15.18
N GLN A 58 5.49 -10.55 -15.09
CA GLN A 58 5.93 -11.62 -14.20
C GLN A 58 7.37 -12.08 -14.46
N LYS A 59 7.76 -12.15 -15.73
CA LYS A 59 9.06 -12.71 -16.11
C LYS A 59 10.20 -11.69 -16.00
N TYR A 60 9.96 -10.43 -16.36
CA TYR A 60 11.03 -9.47 -16.59
C TYR A 60 11.07 -8.33 -15.58
N VAL A 61 9.96 -7.96 -14.96
CA VAL A 61 9.92 -6.83 -14.00
C VAL A 61 10.52 -7.29 -12.67
N ASN A 62 11.85 -7.37 -12.60
CA ASN A 62 12.60 -7.72 -11.40
C ASN A 62 13.96 -7.01 -11.39
N GLU A 63 14.63 -7.01 -10.24
CA GLU A 63 15.86 -6.23 -10.05
C GLU A 63 17.06 -6.82 -10.81
N GLU A 64 17.06 -8.14 -11.02
CA GLU A 64 18.16 -8.89 -11.63
C GLU A 64 18.05 -9.04 -13.16
N ALA A 65 16.86 -8.79 -13.74
CA ALA A 65 16.68 -8.82 -15.18
C ALA A 65 17.45 -7.70 -15.88
N ASP A 66 17.82 -7.98 -17.13
CA ASP A 66 18.39 -6.98 -18.03
C ASP A 66 17.40 -5.81 -18.17
N ASP A 67 17.91 -4.59 -17.97
CA ASP A 67 17.15 -3.34 -17.98
C ASP A 67 16.40 -3.09 -19.30
N ALA A 68 16.90 -3.68 -20.41
CA ALA A 68 16.21 -3.68 -21.69
C ALA A 68 14.81 -4.33 -21.63
N TYR A 69 14.60 -5.25 -20.67
CA TYR A 69 13.35 -5.97 -20.48
C TYR A 69 12.68 -5.69 -19.14
N SER A 70 13.41 -5.29 -18.09
CA SER A 70 12.79 -5.11 -16.77
C SER A 70 11.97 -3.84 -16.64
N GLY A 71 12.20 -2.87 -17.53
CA GLY A 71 11.55 -1.56 -17.47
C GLY A 71 12.05 -0.70 -16.31
N LYS A 72 13.03 -1.16 -15.51
CA LYS A 72 13.49 -0.51 -14.28
C LYS A 72 13.97 0.92 -14.49
N SER A 73 14.94 1.16 -15.37
CA SER A 73 15.41 2.53 -15.62
C SER A 73 14.31 3.43 -16.18
N ASN A 74 13.42 2.89 -17.01
CA ASN A 74 12.34 3.65 -17.63
C ASN A 74 11.26 4.01 -16.60
N ALA A 75 10.90 3.10 -15.70
CA ALA A 75 10.01 3.33 -14.56
C ALA A 75 10.62 4.37 -13.61
N GLN A 76 11.89 4.23 -13.23
CA GLN A 76 12.58 5.19 -12.37
C GLN A 76 12.65 6.60 -12.99
N ARG A 77 12.77 6.71 -14.31
CA ARG A 77 12.75 8.01 -15.00
C ARG A 77 11.34 8.61 -15.08
N SER A 78 10.32 7.78 -15.28
CA SER A 78 8.95 8.22 -15.55
C SER A 78 8.12 8.42 -14.28
N LEU A 79 8.26 7.50 -13.32
CA LEU A 79 7.49 7.43 -12.07
C LEU A 79 8.32 7.85 -10.85
N GLY A 80 9.65 7.81 -10.96
CA GLY A 80 10.56 8.16 -9.87
C GLY A 80 10.94 6.99 -8.95
N TYR A 81 10.40 5.80 -9.18
CA TYR A 81 10.68 4.57 -8.43
C TYR A 81 10.55 3.35 -9.35
N PHE A 82 10.85 2.16 -8.81
CA PHE A 82 10.61 0.87 -9.44
C PHE A 82 10.18 -0.13 -8.37
N ILE A 83 9.14 -0.92 -8.65
CA ILE A 83 8.62 -1.98 -7.80
C ILE A 83 8.73 -3.29 -8.59
N ALA A 84 9.63 -4.17 -8.14
CA ALA A 84 9.77 -5.49 -8.75
C ALA A 84 8.46 -6.28 -8.66
N TYR A 85 8.23 -7.19 -9.60
CA TYR A 85 7.03 -8.03 -9.69
C TYR A 85 6.68 -8.69 -8.35
N LYS A 86 7.67 -9.29 -7.67
CA LYS A 86 7.49 -9.92 -6.34
C LYS A 86 7.00 -8.97 -5.24
N ASP A 87 7.21 -7.68 -5.42
CA ASP A 87 6.90 -6.62 -4.49
C ASP A 87 5.61 -5.86 -4.88
N LEU A 88 5.02 -6.13 -6.05
CA LEU A 88 3.74 -5.53 -6.45
C LEU A 88 2.61 -5.96 -5.51
N PHE A 89 1.68 -5.03 -5.28
CA PHE A 89 0.50 -5.26 -4.45
C PHE A 89 -0.39 -6.38 -5.03
N SER A 90 -0.52 -6.44 -6.36
CA SER A 90 -1.20 -7.54 -7.06
C SER A 90 -0.54 -8.89 -6.77
N THR A 91 0.78 -8.96 -6.84
CA THR A 91 1.53 -10.18 -6.52
C THR A 91 1.34 -10.62 -5.07
N TRP A 92 1.27 -9.69 -4.12
CA TRP A 92 0.94 -10.04 -2.72
C TRP A 92 -0.45 -10.65 -2.56
N LEU A 93 -1.43 -10.18 -3.33
CA LEU A 93 -2.76 -10.76 -3.34
C LEU A 93 -2.73 -12.18 -3.90
N ASP A 94 -1.97 -12.41 -4.96
CA ASP A 94 -1.87 -13.70 -5.65
C ASP A 94 -1.12 -14.76 -4.84
N LEU A 95 -0.19 -14.35 -3.97
CA LEU A 95 0.50 -15.26 -3.04
C LEU A 95 -0.46 -15.98 -2.08
N GLY A 96 -1.62 -15.39 -1.76
CA GLY A 96 -2.63 -16.01 -0.92
C GLY A 96 -2.07 -16.53 0.42
N ALA A 97 -2.05 -17.86 0.59
CA ALA A 97 -1.56 -18.49 1.82
C ALA A 97 -0.03 -18.42 2.00
N ASP A 98 0.72 -18.21 0.93
CA ASP A 98 2.18 -18.09 0.95
C ASP A 98 2.62 -16.66 1.32
N PHE A 99 1.69 -15.71 1.37
CA PHE A 99 1.98 -14.33 1.77
C PHE A 99 2.45 -14.24 3.24
N SER A 100 3.37 -13.32 3.49
CA SER A 100 3.90 -13.05 4.83
C SER A 100 4.26 -11.57 4.99
N VAL A 101 4.30 -11.09 6.24
CA VAL A 101 4.76 -9.73 6.55
C VAL A 101 6.20 -9.45 6.08
N ASP A 102 7.03 -10.49 5.90
CA ASP A 102 8.41 -10.33 5.44
C ASP A 102 8.49 -9.95 3.95
N HIS A 103 7.49 -10.31 3.15
CA HIS A 103 7.35 -9.80 1.77
C HIS A 103 7.21 -8.27 1.79
N VAL A 104 6.35 -7.74 2.68
CA VAL A 104 6.17 -6.29 2.82
C VAL A 104 7.45 -5.61 3.30
N ARG A 105 8.12 -6.16 4.32
CA ARG A 105 9.41 -5.60 4.80
C ARG A 105 10.44 -5.50 3.68
N THR A 106 10.57 -6.59 2.92
CA THR A 106 11.48 -6.67 1.79
C THR A 106 11.13 -5.62 0.74
N ALA A 107 9.86 -5.50 0.39
CA ALA A 107 9.39 -4.55 -0.59
C ALA A 107 9.57 -3.09 -0.18
N LEU A 108 9.34 -2.73 1.09
CA LEU A 108 9.60 -1.37 1.60
C LEU A 108 11.09 -1.03 1.56
N SER A 109 11.95 -2.00 1.91
CA SER A 109 13.40 -1.85 1.81
C SER A 109 13.86 -1.71 0.35
N SER A 110 13.38 -2.58 -0.54
CA SER A 110 13.65 -2.51 -1.99
C SER A 110 13.16 -1.18 -2.57
N PHE A 111 11.95 -0.72 -2.20
CA PHE A 111 11.41 0.56 -2.66
C PHE A 111 12.38 1.70 -2.35
N ASN A 112 12.82 1.85 -1.10
CA ASN A 112 13.77 2.89 -0.70
C ASN A 112 15.09 2.83 -1.50
N ARG A 113 15.59 1.63 -1.82
CA ARG A 113 16.79 1.43 -2.65
C ARG A 113 16.56 1.78 -4.12
N LEU A 114 15.35 1.55 -4.63
CA LEU A 114 14.97 1.67 -6.03
C LEU A 114 14.34 3.02 -6.38
N ILE A 115 14.36 3.99 -5.47
CA ILE A 115 14.01 5.38 -5.78
C ILE A 115 15.01 5.95 -6.77
N SER A 116 14.50 6.62 -7.80
CA SER A 116 15.30 7.40 -8.74
C SER A 116 16.06 8.51 -8.03
N PRO A 117 17.36 8.74 -8.31
CA PRO A 117 18.13 9.80 -7.66
C PRO A 117 17.47 11.19 -7.73
N SER A 118 16.75 11.49 -8.82
CA SER A 118 16.04 12.76 -9.01
C SER A 118 14.77 12.90 -8.17
N HIS A 119 14.20 11.79 -7.69
CA HIS A 119 12.95 11.76 -6.92
C HIS A 119 13.15 11.42 -5.44
N LYS A 120 14.39 11.27 -4.97
CA LYS A 120 14.71 11.01 -3.57
C LYS A 120 14.03 11.98 -2.60
N LYS A 121 14.03 13.28 -2.89
CA LYS A 121 13.39 14.28 -2.01
C LYS A 121 11.88 14.09 -1.82
N VAL A 122 11.22 13.36 -2.72
CA VAL A 122 9.77 13.11 -2.68
C VAL A 122 9.48 11.80 -1.94
N PHE A 123 10.24 10.75 -2.21
CA PHE A 123 9.92 9.40 -1.76
C PHE A 123 10.81 8.85 -0.65
N GLU A 124 12.01 9.41 -0.42
CA GLU A 124 12.94 8.88 0.57
C GLU A 124 12.32 8.92 1.96
N GLY A 125 12.24 7.74 2.58
CA GLY A 125 11.68 7.58 3.92
C GLY A 125 10.15 7.66 4.01
N ILE A 126 9.43 7.72 2.88
CA ILE A 126 7.96 7.83 2.87
C ILE A 126 7.27 6.67 3.58
N PHE A 127 7.90 5.49 3.60
CA PHE A 127 7.38 4.29 4.25
C PHE A 127 8.02 3.97 5.61
N ASN A 128 8.89 4.82 6.16
CA ASN A 128 9.58 4.53 7.43
C ASN A 128 8.61 4.29 8.60
N THR A 129 7.54 5.08 8.68
CA THR A 129 6.52 4.91 9.72
C THR A 129 5.76 3.59 9.55
N LEU A 130 5.46 3.20 8.31
CA LEU A 130 4.84 1.91 8.03
C LEU A 130 5.78 0.76 8.41
N GLU A 131 7.04 0.82 7.97
CA GLU A 131 8.06 -0.21 8.20
C GLU A 131 8.25 -0.47 9.71
N THR A 132 8.44 0.59 10.49
CA THR A 132 8.54 0.48 11.96
C THR A 132 7.23 -0.01 12.59
N GLY A 133 6.11 0.41 12.03
CA GLY A 133 4.75 0.04 12.43
C GLY A 133 4.39 -1.43 12.26
N LEU A 134 4.99 -2.14 11.29
CA LEU A 134 4.70 -3.55 11.04
C LEU A 134 4.91 -4.42 12.30
N SER A 135 5.87 -4.06 13.14
CA SER A 135 6.13 -4.73 14.41
C SER A 135 4.99 -4.58 15.43
N LYS A 136 4.22 -3.49 15.36
CA LYS A 136 3.08 -3.21 16.25
C LYS A 136 1.79 -3.89 15.82
N LEU A 137 1.74 -4.49 14.62
CA LEU A 137 0.55 -5.19 14.11
C LEU A 137 0.34 -6.58 14.73
N GLY A 138 1.21 -7.01 15.64
CA GLY A 138 1.06 -8.22 16.43
C GLY A 138 2.34 -8.63 17.13
N ASP A 139 2.23 -9.47 18.15
CA ASP A 139 3.35 -9.88 19.01
C ASP A 139 4.21 -11.01 18.40
N SER A 140 3.79 -11.55 17.25
CA SER A 140 4.50 -12.59 16.52
C SER A 140 4.37 -12.41 15.01
N THR A 141 5.30 -12.96 14.23
CA THR A 141 5.25 -12.94 12.76
C THR A 141 3.93 -13.47 12.22
N LYS A 142 3.36 -14.52 12.84
CA LYS A 142 2.06 -15.07 12.44
C LYS A 142 0.91 -14.08 12.62
N GLN A 143 0.88 -13.37 13.74
CA GLN A 143 -0.14 -12.35 14.00
C GLN A 143 0.04 -11.14 13.07
N GLN A 144 1.28 -10.69 12.87
CA GLN A 144 1.62 -9.60 11.95
C GLN A 144 1.22 -9.95 10.51
N THR A 145 1.58 -11.14 10.02
CA THR A 145 1.16 -11.64 8.69
C THR A 145 -0.35 -11.62 8.55
N ARG A 146 -1.10 -12.09 9.55
CA ARG A 146 -2.55 -12.07 9.52
C ARG A 146 -3.11 -10.64 9.44
N ALA A 147 -2.66 -9.75 10.32
CA ALA A 147 -3.11 -8.37 10.35
C ALA A 147 -2.80 -7.61 9.04
N VAL A 148 -1.61 -7.83 8.47
CA VAL A 148 -1.21 -7.24 7.18
C VAL A 148 -2.01 -7.85 6.03
N SER A 149 -2.25 -9.17 6.02
CA SER A 149 -3.06 -9.82 5.00
C SER A 149 -4.50 -9.28 5.02
N ASP A 150 -5.10 -9.17 6.20
CA ASP A 150 -6.45 -8.59 6.35
C ASP A 150 -6.47 -7.13 5.84
N LEU A 151 -5.43 -6.34 6.11
CA LEU A 151 -5.29 -4.96 5.62
C LEU A 151 -5.20 -4.91 4.09
N ILE A 152 -4.38 -5.76 3.49
CA ILE A 152 -4.24 -5.85 2.04
C ILE A 152 -5.58 -6.24 1.39
N GLN A 153 -6.31 -7.20 1.96
CA GLN A 153 -7.63 -7.59 1.48
C GLN A 153 -8.66 -6.46 1.60
N LEU A 154 -8.61 -5.69 2.70
CA LEU A 154 -9.48 -4.52 2.87
C LEU A 154 -9.18 -3.43 1.82
N ILE A 155 -7.90 -3.11 1.63
CA ILE A 155 -7.42 -2.04 0.75
C ILE A 155 -7.58 -2.41 -0.74
N ARG A 156 -7.62 -3.70 -1.07
CA ARG A 156 -7.94 -4.20 -2.42
C ARG A 156 -9.22 -3.58 -2.98
N GLU A 157 -10.22 -3.34 -2.14
CA GLU A 157 -11.51 -2.79 -2.56
C GLU A 157 -11.46 -1.32 -2.98
N ILE A 158 -10.35 -0.62 -2.70
CA ILE A 158 -10.18 0.80 -3.01
C ILE A 158 -9.80 0.95 -4.50
N PRO A 159 -10.65 1.62 -5.30
CA PRO A 159 -10.34 1.89 -6.70
C PRO A 159 -9.24 2.95 -6.80
N MET A 160 -8.14 2.63 -7.48
CA MET A 160 -6.99 3.54 -7.66
C MET A 160 -7.04 4.33 -8.97
N ASN A 161 -7.96 3.98 -9.88
CA ASN A 161 -8.01 4.55 -11.22
C ASN A 161 -9.16 5.52 -11.31
N GLY A 162 -8.85 6.79 -11.55
CA GLY A 162 -9.85 7.82 -11.80
C GLY A 162 -10.31 7.76 -13.25
N SER A 163 -11.48 7.15 -13.51
CA SER A 163 -12.31 7.65 -14.60
C SER A 163 -12.85 9.04 -14.20
N GLN A 164 -13.11 9.93 -15.17
CA GLN A 164 -13.47 11.35 -14.96
C GLN A 164 -14.60 11.62 -13.94
N ASP A 165 -15.42 10.62 -13.59
CA ASP A 165 -16.52 10.71 -12.63
C ASP A 165 -16.22 10.15 -11.22
N TYR A 166 -15.00 9.67 -10.94
CA TYR A 166 -14.69 8.92 -9.71
C TYR A 166 -13.33 9.29 -9.10
N ASP A 167 -13.26 10.44 -8.42
CA ASP A 167 -12.24 10.69 -7.40
C ASP A 167 -12.55 9.87 -6.14
N GLY A 168 -12.48 8.55 -6.26
CA GLY A 168 -12.76 7.60 -5.19
C GLY A 168 -11.62 7.46 -4.20
N LEU A 169 -10.37 7.42 -4.70
CA LEU A 169 -9.17 7.33 -3.88
C LEU A 169 -8.97 8.58 -3.03
N GLY A 170 -8.98 9.77 -3.66
CA GLY A 170 -8.79 11.05 -2.95
C GLY A 170 -9.84 11.20 -1.86
N TYR A 171 -11.10 10.97 -2.20
CA TYR A 171 -12.20 10.98 -1.22
C TYR A 171 -11.99 10.00 -0.06
N ILE A 172 -11.61 8.75 -0.32
CA ILE A 172 -11.39 7.75 0.75
C ILE A 172 -10.20 8.17 1.62
N TYR A 173 -9.13 8.67 1.01
CA TYR A 173 -7.93 9.11 1.73
C TYR A 173 -8.24 10.30 2.65
N GLU A 174 -8.92 11.33 2.13
CA GLU A 174 -9.38 12.49 2.89
C GLU A 174 -10.36 12.11 4.00
N PHE A 175 -11.32 11.24 3.70
CA PHE A 175 -12.29 10.76 4.70
C PHE A 175 -11.59 10.04 5.85
N LEU A 176 -10.61 9.19 5.57
CA LEU A 176 -9.83 8.51 6.61
C LEU A 176 -9.05 9.52 7.45
N LEU A 177 -8.40 10.50 6.83
CA LEU A 177 -7.70 11.58 7.55
C LEU A 177 -8.65 12.35 8.48
N GLU A 178 -9.84 12.73 8.00
CA GLU A 178 -10.86 13.42 8.81
C GLU A 178 -11.30 12.57 10.00
N LYS A 179 -11.54 11.27 9.79
CA LYS A 179 -11.93 10.35 10.86
C LYS A 179 -10.82 10.13 11.88
N PHE A 180 -9.58 9.99 11.45
CA PHE A 180 -8.46 9.87 12.39
C PHE A 180 -8.22 11.16 13.16
N ALA A 181 -8.33 12.33 12.52
CA ALA A 181 -8.23 13.63 13.19
C ALA A 181 -9.36 13.82 14.23
N SER A 182 -10.59 13.45 13.89
CA SER A 182 -11.74 13.51 14.80
C SER A 182 -11.63 12.56 15.99
N ASN A 183 -10.82 11.51 15.87
CA ASN A 183 -10.55 10.56 16.96
C ASN A 183 -9.27 10.87 17.74
N ALA A 184 -8.37 11.70 17.18
CA ALA A 184 -7.17 12.19 17.84
C ALA A 184 -7.55 13.22 18.92
N GLY A 185 -8.07 12.74 20.05
CA GLY A 185 -8.54 13.57 21.16
C GLY A 185 -9.53 12.88 22.09
N LYS A 186 -10.17 11.79 21.65
CA LYS A 186 -11.07 10.99 22.50
C LYS A 186 -10.27 9.95 23.28
N LYS A 187 -10.36 9.95 24.61
CA LYS A 187 -9.72 8.94 25.47
C LYS A 187 -10.32 7.56 25.18
N ALA A 188 -9.50 6.50 25.27
CA ALA A 188 -9.84 5.09 25.01
C ALA A 188 -11.14 4.55 25.67
N GLY A 189 -11.76 5.28 26.60
CA GLY A 189 -13.02 4.91 27.27
C GLY A 189 -14.31 5.50 26.68
N GLU A 190 -14.26 6.41 25.71
CA GLU A 190 -15.48 7.05 25.14
C GLU A 190 -16.01 6.35 23.88
N PHE A 191 -15.48 5.16 23.55
CA PHE A 191 -15.71 4.47 22.28
C PHE A 191 -16.90 3.50 22.27
N TYR A 192 -17.67 3.38 23.35
CA TYR A 192 -18.88 2.54 23.41
C TYR A 192 -20.06 3.29 24.03
N THR A 193 -20.93 3.79 23.16
CA THR A 193 -22.38 3.92 23.36
C THR A 193 -23.06 3.74 22.03
#